data_AF-A0A952B8S7-F1
#
_entry.id   AF-A0A952B8S7-F1
#
_cell.length_a   1.000
_cell.length_b   1.000
_cell.length_c   1.000
_cell.angle_alpha   90.00
_cell.angle_beta   90.00
_cell.angle_gamma   90.00
#
_symmetry.space_group_name_H-M   'P 1'
#
loop_
_entity.id
_entity.type
_entity.pdbx_description
1 polymer ?
#
loop_
_entity_poly.entity_id
_entity_poly.type
_entity_poly.pdbx_seq_one_letter_code
_entity_poly.pdbx_strand_id
1 'polypeptide(L)'
;MSNEIHIDYNSGSTLYTVVRNGAGEVWYAGGQVFESWGTGSRTANDYDIPLTDKGGSRYVGDFGGNIPAGRYSVQAFLQAGANPADSDNLVWSDKIVWSGAGKVTCDKLLANKAVQNKSTGEIKYYDDDGQTVILIHTPVDAAATITRIPS
;
A
#
# COMPACT_ATOMS: atom_id res chain seq x y z
N MET A 1 3.98 10.87 8.83
CA MET A 1 4.74 10.58 7.59
C MET A 1 5.77 9.55 7.96
N SER A 2 5.57 8.32 7.50
CA SER A 2 6.22 7.10 7.98
C SER A 2 7.07 6.40 6.90
N ASN A 3 7.27 7.03 5.73
CA ASN A 3 8.22 6.59 4.69
C ASN A 3 7.99 5.13 4.21
N GLU A 4 6.78 4.78 3.80
CA GLU A 4 6.45 3.38 3.46
C GLU A 4 6.89 2.97 2.05
N ILE A 5 7.13 3.94 1.18
CA ILE A 5 7.68 3.72 -0.16
C ILE A 5 9.19 3.81 -0.09
N HIS A 6 9.85 2.81 -0.67
CA HIS A 6 11.28 2.59 -0.60
C HIS A 6 11.80 2.16 -1.96
N ILE A 7 12.64 3.00 -2.58
CA ILE A 7 13.15 2.79 -3.94
C ILE A 7 14.66 2.96 -3.95
N ASP A 8 15.33 2.05 -4.63
CA ASP A 8 16.78 2.10 -4.82
C ASP A 8 17.10 2.61 -6.23
N TYR A 9 17.77 3.75 -6.31
CA TYR A 9 18.16 4.39 -7.57
C TYR A 9 19.35 5.32 -7.31
N ASN A 10 20.12 5.68 -8.34
CA ASN A 10 21.26 6.57 -8.17
C ASN A 10 20.85 7.91 -7.50
N SER A 11 21.50 8.24 -6.39
CA SER A 11 21.30 9.51 -5.68
C SER A 11 21.58 10.73 -6.57
N GLY A 12 20.96 11.85 -6.25
CA GLY A 12 21.06 13.11 -7.01
C GLY A 12 20.08 13.23 -8.18
N SER A 13 19.17 12.27 -8.33
CA SER A 13 18.08 12.33 -9.31
C SER A 13 16.81 12.85 -8.66
N THR A 14 15.88 13.37 -9.47
CA THR A 14 14.53 13.70 -9.00
C THR A 14 13.58 12.58 -9.40
N LEU A 15 13.02 11.91 -8.40
CA LEU A 15 12.09 10.80 -8.60
C LEU A 15 10.74 11.09 -7.96
N TYR A 16 9.70 10.59 -8.59
CA TYR A 16 8.35 10.55 -8.04
C TYR A 16 7.73 9.18 -8.28
N THR A 17 6.67 8.87 -7.54
CA THR A 17 5.88 7.67 -7.79
C THR A 17 4.44 8.02 -8.16
N VAL A 18 3.79 7.06 -8.82
CA VAL A 18 2.33 7.00 -8.87
C VAL A 18 1.87 5.67 -8.29
N VAL A 19 0.65 5.67 -7.75
CA VAL A 19 0.03 4.48 -7.14
C VAL A 19 -1.17 4.07 -7.96
N ARG A 20 -1.24 2.79 -8.33
CA ARG A 20 -2.37 2.21 -9.07
C ARG A 20 -3.09 1.13 -8.30
N ASN A 21 -4.41 1.14 -8.34
CA ASN A 21 -5.24 0.08 -7.76
C ASN A 21 -5.34 -1.15 -8.69
N GLY A 22 -6.07 -2.18 -8.24
CA GLY A 22 -6.28 -3.40 -9.02
C GLY A 22 -7.07 -3.22 -10.32
N ALA A 23 -7.79 -2.11 -10.49
CA ALA A 23 -8.50 -1.75 -11.71
C ALA A 23 -7.62 -0.97 -12.71
N GLY A 24 -6.38 -0.62 -12.33
CA GLY A 24 -5.45 0.18 -13.14
C GLY A 24 -5.63 1.70 -13.02
N GLU A 25 -6.60 2.14 -12.22
CA GLU A 25 -6.81 3.55 -11.88
C GLU A 25 -5.66 4.08 -11.04
N VAL A 26 -5.35 5.38 -11.20
CA VAL A 26 -4.26 6.07 -10.53
C VAL A 26 -4.79 6.91 -9.36
N TRP A 27 -4.02 6.97 -8.28
CA TRP A 27 -4.34 7.80 -7.13
C TRP A 27 -4.13 9.28 -7.44
N TYR A 28 -5.19 10.08 -7.32
CA TYR A 28 -5.13 11.53 -7.38
C TYR A 28 -5.05 12.12 -5.97
N ALA A 29 -3.88 12.58 -5.56
CA ALA A 29 -3.65 13.06 -4.19
C ALA A 29 -4.49 14.30 -3.85
N GLY A 30 -4.66 15.23 -4.80
CA GLY A 30 -5.43 16.46 -4.60
C GLY A 30 -6.94 16.23 -4.37
N GLY A 31 -7.49 15.16 -4.95
CA GLY A 31 -8.91 14.79 -4.82
C GLY A 31 -9.16 13.58 -3.93
N GLN A 32 -8.10 12.91 -3.47
CA GLN A 32 -8.14 11.71 -2.63
C GLN A 32 -9.03 10.60 -3.19
N VAL A 33 -8.86 10.33 -4.49
CA VAL A 33 -9.68 9.36 -5.22
C VAL A 33 -8.82 8.58 -6.23
N PHE A 34 -9.20 7.34 -6.48
CA PHE A 34 -8.68 6.59 -7.63
C PHE A 34 -9.53 6.91 -8.86
N GLU A 35 -8.86 7.23 -9.96
CA GLU A 35 -9.52 7.58 -11.21
C GLU A 35 -8.70 7.13 -12.42
N SER A 36 -9.29 7.21 -13.62
CA SER A 36 -8.55 6.95 -14.86
C SER A 36 -7.47 8.01 -15.08
N TRP A 37 -6.31 7.61 -15.59
CA TRP A 37 -5.25 8.55 -15.97
C TRP A 37 -5.77 9.57 -16.98
N GLY A 38 -5.48 10.86 -16.78
CA GLY A 38 -5.93 11.93 -17.66
C GLY A 38 -7.31 12.50 -17.34
N THR A 39 -7.97 12.02 -16.29
CA THR A 39 -9.27 12.55 -15.87
C THR A 39 -9.15 14.05 -15.56
N GLY A 40 -10.00 14.86 -16.18
CA GLY A 40 -9.95 16.32 -15.99
C GLY A 40 -8.69 16.99 -16.54
N SER A 41 -8.05 16.41 -17.57
CA SER A 41 -6.80 16.90 -18.15
C SER A 41 -5.59 16.86 -17.20
N ARG A 42 -5.69 16.05 -16.15
CA ARG A 42 -4.59 15.78 -15.22
C ARG A 42 -3.46 15.03 -15.91
N THR A 43 -2.26 15.27 -15.42
CA THR A 43 -0.99 14.72 -15.94
C THR A 43 -0.23 14.02 -14.83
N ALA A 44 0.95 13.50 -15.12
CA ALA A 44 1.87 12.97 -14.10
C ALA A 44 2.06 13.92 -12.91
N ASN A 45 2.11 15.24 -13.14
CA ASN A 45 2.24 16.27 -12.10
C ASN A 45 1.02 16.43 -11.17
N ASP A 46 -0.10 15.80 -11.50
CA ASP A 46 -1.28 15.78 -10.63
C ASP A 46 -1.35 14.49 -9.80
N TYR A 47 -0.72 13.43 -10.30
CA TYR A 47 -0.72 12.09 -9.72
C TYR A 47 0.56 11.77 -8.95
N ASP A 48 1.56 12.64 -9.00
CA ASP A 48 2.87 12.39 -8.44
C ASP A 48 2.83 12.36 -6.90
N ILE A 49 3.59 11.42 -6.36
CA ILE A 49 3.97 11.38 -4.96
C ILE A 49 5.49 11.58 -4.93
N PRO A 50 5.99 12.74 -4.48
CA PRO A 50 7.41 13.05 -4.54
C PRO A 50 8.20 12.13 -3.62
N LEU A 51 9.39 11.71 -4.08
CA LEU A 51 10.33 10.96 -3.25
C LEU A 51 11.45 11.87 -2.73
N THR A 52 11.91 11.59 -1.52
CA THR A 52 13.07 12.23 -0.91
C THR A 52 14.30 11.32 -1.03
N ASP A 53 15.37 11.80 -1.66
CA ASP A 53 16.69 11.15 -1.64
C ASP A 53 17.26 11.22 -0.21
N LYS A 54 17.62 10.07 0.35
CA LYS A 54 18.27 9.93 1.66
C LYS A 54 19.78 9.69 1.54
N GLY A 55 20.33 9.75 0.33
CA GLY A 55 21.70 9.36 0.03
C GLY A 55 21.85 7.84 -0.06
N GLY A 56 23.04 7.38 -0.49
CA GLY A 56 23.33 5.95 -0.59
C GLY A 56 22.44 5.21 -1.58
N SER A 57 21.95 5.92 -2.60
CA SER A 57 21.01 5.41 -3.60
C SER A 57 19.63 5.02 -3.05
N ARG A 58 19.19 5.65 -1.95
CA ARG A 58 17.90 5.36 -1.30
C ARG A 58 16.94 6.54 -1.39
N TYR A 59 15.77 6.30 -1.97
CA TYR A 59 14.65 7.23 -2.01
C TYR A 59 13.51 6.72 -1.14
N VAL A 60 12.86 7.65 -0.45
CA VAL A 60 11.70 7.35 0.41
C VAL A 60 10.52 8.28 0.12
N GLY A 61 9.30 7.76 0.25
CA GLY A 61 8.07 8.53 0.11
C GLY A 61 6.95 7.97 0.99
N ASP A 62 5.91 8.77 1.21
CA ASP A 62 4.76 8.36 2.02
C ASP A 62 3.65 7.76 1.14
N PHE A 63 3.07 6.65 1.58
CA PHE A 63 2.00 5.98 0.83
C PHE A 63 0.60 6.61 1.03
N GLY A 64 0.50 7.76 1.71
CA GLY A 64 -0.73 8.56 1.85
C GLY A 64 -1.80 7.91 2.74
N GLY A 65 -2.11 8.53 3.89
CA GLY A 65 -3.03 7.95 4.88
C GLY A 65 -4.50 7.83 4.44
N ASN A 66 -4.89 8.44 3.32
CA ASN A 66 -6.25 8.37 2.79
C ASN A 66 -6.42 7.30 1.69
N ILE A 67 -5.35 6.59 1.34
CA ILE A 67 -5.46 5.44 0.44
C ILE A 67 -6.12 4.30 1.23
N PRO A 68 -7.27 3.77 0.75
CA PRO A 68 -7.96 2.66 1.42
C PRO A 68 -7.08 1.40 1.56
N ALA A 69 -7.47 0.49 2.44
CA ALA A 69 -6.83 -0.82 2.50
C ALA A 69 -6.96 -1.55 1.15
N GLY A 70 -5.90 -2.20 0.70
CA GLY A 70 -5.91 -2.84 -0.61
C GLY A 70 -4.56 -3.30 -1.12
N ARG A 71 -4.53 -3.73 -2.39
CA ARG A 71 -3.31 -4.09 -3.11
C ARG A 71 -3.09 -3.08 -4.23
N TYR A 72 -1.87 -2.58 -4.30
CA TYR A 72 -1.52 -1.51 -5.21
C TYR A 72 -0.22 -1.81 -5.94
N SER A 73 -0.08 -1.24 -7.14
CA SER A 73 1.19 -1.16 -7.85
C SER A 73 1.76 0.24 -7.67
N VAL A 74 3.01 0.33 -7.23
CA VAL A 74 3.75 1.58 -7.13
C VAL A 74 4.74 1.61 -8.28
N GLN A 75 4.74 2.71 -9.03
CA GLN A 75 5.60 2.90 -10.19
C GLN A 75 6.41 4.18 -9.98
N ALA A 76 7.73 4.10 -10.12
CA ALA A 76 8.63 5.23 -9.94
C ALA A 76 9.19 5.71 -11.28
N PHE A 77 9.23 7.02 -11.45
CA PHE A 77 9.62 7.69 -12.67
C PHE A 77 10.78 8.64 -12.42
N LEU A 78 11.69 8.73 -13.39
CA LEU A 78 12.76 9.72 -13.41
C LEU A 78 12.24 11.00 -14.06
N GLN A 79 12.14 12.05 -13.25
CA GLN A 79 11.70 13.36 -13.71
C GLN A 79 12.81 14.01 -14.54
N ALA A 80 12.55 14.22 -15.84
CA ALA A 80 13.52 14.82 -16.76
C ALA A 80 13.47 16.36 -16.78
N GLY A 81 12.32 16.95 -16.42
CA GLY A 81 12.05 18.38 -16.47
C GLY A 81 11.84 19.04 -15.10
N ALA A 82 11.34 20.27 -15.11
CA ALA A 82 11.02 21.01 -13.88
C ALA A 82 9.84 20.42 -13.10
N ASN A 83 8.92 19.74 -13.80
CA ASN A 83 7.74 19.08 -13.25
C ASN A 83 7.65 17.64 -13.78
N PRO A 84 7.02 16.71 -13.04
CA PRO A 84 6.64 15.39 -13.56
C PRO A 84 5.87 15.48 -14.88
N ALA A 85 6.20 14.60 -15.82
CA ALA A 85 5.60 14.57 -17.15
C ALA A 85 5.24 13.15 -17.59
N ASP A 86 4.20 13.02 -18.41
CA ASP A 86 3.75 11.72 -18.95
C ASP A 86 4.81 11.03 -19.83
N SER A 87 5.82 11.77 -20.28
CA SER A 87 6.97 11.27 -21.03
C SER A 87 8.15 10.84 -20.16
N ASP A 88 8.08 10.99 -18.84
CA ASP A 88 9.15 10.59 -17.94
C ASP A 88 9.35 9.07 -17.95
N ASN A 89 10.60 8.65 -17.73
CA ASN A 89 10.97 7.24 -17.84
C ASN A 89 10.60 6.48 -16.57
N LEU A 90 9.88 5.37 -16.72
CA LEU A 90 9.69 4.40 -15.66
C LEU A 90 11.04 3.75 -15.31
N VAL A 91 11.49 3.90 -14.06
CA VAL A 91 12.77 3.35 -13.58
C VAL A 91 12.60 2.20 -12.61
N TRP A 92 11.43 2.09 -11.97
CA TRP A 92 11.17 1.04 -10.98
C TRP A 92 9.67 0.78 -10.82
N SER A 93 9.31 -0.43 -10.42
CA SER A 93 7.94 -0.76 -10.01
C SER A 93 7.90 -1.89 -8.99
N ASP A 94 6.97 -1.84 -8.05
CA ASP A 94 6.72 -2.91 -7.08
C ASP A 94 5.24 -2.97 -6.68
N LYS A 95 4.87 -4.02 -5.98
CA LYS A 95 3.54 -4.18 -5.39
C LYS A 95 3.59 -3.93 -3.90
N ILE A 96 2.57 -3.24 -3.39
CA ILE A 96 2.39 -3.02 -1.97
C ILE A 96 1.01 -3.51 -1.54
N VAL A 97 0.99 -4.21 -0.42
CA VAL A 97 -0.25 -4.52 0.30
C VAL A 97 -0.36 -3.48 1.42
N TRP A 98 -1.48 -2.79 1.47
CA TRP A 98 -1.72 -1.65 2.34
C TRP A 98 -2.89 -1.94 3.28
N SER A 99 -2.73 -1.67 4.57
CA SER A 99 -3.80 -1.84 5.56
C SER A 99 -4.73 -0.63 5.68
N GLY A 100 -4.45 0.47 4.97
CA GLY A 100 -5.06 1.78 5.21
C GLY A 100 -4.20 2.68 6.10
N ALA A 101 -3.30 2.10 6.91
CA ALA A 101 -2.42 2.85 7.80
C ALA A 101 -0.93 2.49 7.66
N GLY A 102 -0.60 1.35 7.05
CA GLY A 102 0.78 0.89 6.90
C GLY A 102 0.97 -0.21 5.87
N LYS A 103 2.22 -0.39 5.42
CA LYS A 103 2.61 -1.49 4.54
C LYS A 103 2.46 -2.81 5.29
N VAL A 104 1.74 -3.76 4.71
CA VAL A 104 1.65 -5.13 5.22
C VAL A 104 2.86 -5.92 4.71
N THR A 105 3.59 -6.56 5.62
CA THR A 105 4.75 -7.41 5.33
C THR A 105 4.50 -8.84 5.78
N CYS A 106 5.32 -9.79 5.31
CA CYS A 106 5.24 -11.18 5.76
C CYS A 106 5.39 -11.29 7.28
N ASP A 107 6.27 -10.50 7.90
CA ASP A 107 6.43 -10.48 9.35
C ASP A 107 5.17 -9.99 10.07
N LYS A 108 4.45 -9.01 9.48
CA LYS A 108 3.14 -8.57 10.00
C LYS A 108 2.09 -9.67 9.87
N LEU A 109 2.08 -10.40 8.76
CA LEU A 109 1.17 -11.55 8.57
C LEU A 109 1.52 -12.73 9.48
N LEU A 110 2.79 -12.96 9.79
CA LEU A 110 3.25 -13.99 10.72
C LEU A 110 3.03 -13.56 12.18
N ALA A 111 3.04 -12.26 12.45
CA ALA A 111 2.65 -11.67 13.73
C ALA A 111 1.14 -11.70 13.97
N ASN A 112 0.30 -12.05 12.98
CA ASN A 112 -1.08 -12.48 13.20
C ASN A 112 -1.07 -13.78 14.02
N LYS A 113 -0.87 -13.60 15.31
CA LYS A 113 -0.92 -14.63 16.32
C LYS A 113 -2.36 -15.08 16.39
N ALA A 114 -2.67 -16.22 15.80
CA ALA A 114 -3.90 -16.91 16.14
C ALA A 114 -3.82 -17.32 17.61
N VAL A 115 -4.48 -16.56 18.50
CA VAL A 115 -4.62 -16.96 19.91
C VAL A 115 -5.93 -17.72 20.02
N GLN A 116 -5.81 -19.03 20.20
CA GLN A 116 -6.96 -19.85 20.57
C GLN A 116 -7.20 -19.73 22.08
N ASN A 117 -8.35 -19.21 22.46
CA ASN A 117 -8.85 -19.32 23.81
C ASN A 117 -9.33 -20.76 24.05
N LYS A 118 -8.56 -21.52 24.84
CA LYS A 118 -8.84 -22.94 25.09
C LYS A 118 -10.13 -23.19 25.89
N SER A 119 -10.67 -22.20 26.59
CA SER A 119 -11.93 -22.35 27.33
C SER A 119 -13.17 -22.05 26.48
N THR A 120 -13.04 -21.24 25.43
CA THR A 120 -14.17 -20.84 24.56
C THR A 120 -14.06 -21.38 23.13
N GLY A 121 -12.91 -21.93 22.74
CA GLY A 121 -12.62 -22.37 21.37
C GLY A 121 -12.33 -21.23 20.40
N GLU A 122 -12.50 -19.97 20.82
CA GLU A 122 -12.34 -18.78 19.98
C GLU A 122 -10.90 -18.61 19.50
N ILE A 123 -10.73 -18.39 18.21
CA ILE A 123 -9.47 -18.00 17.58
C ILE A 123 -9.60 -16.52 17.22
N LYS A 124 -8.77 -15.70 17.86
CA LYS A 124 -8.65 -14.26 17.53
C LYS A 124 -7.48 -14.07 16.58
N TYR A 125 -7.74 -13.39 15.47
CA TYR A 125 -6.74 -12.89 14.55
C TYR A 125 -6.56 -11.41 14.84
N TYR A 126 -5.32 -11.01 15.08
CA TYR A 126 -4.96 -9.64 15.41
C TYR A 126 -4.47 -8.90 14.16
N ASP A 127 -4.50 -7.58 14.20
CA ASP A 127 -3.83 -6.70 13.24
C ASP A 127 -2.31 -6.71 13.47
N ASP A 128 -1.58 -5.95 12.65
CA ASP A 128 -0.14 -5.78 12.73
C ASP A 128 0.35 -5.09 14.01
N ASP A 129 -0.55 -4.49 14.79
CA ASP A 129 -0.28 -3.94 16.13
C ASP A 129 -0.27 -4.99 17.25
N GLY A 130 -0.69 -6.23 16.96
CA GLY A 130 -0.81 -7.32 17.93
C GLY A 130 -1.86 -7.10 19.03
N GLN A 131 -2.71 -6.08 18.91
CA GLN A 131 -3.69 -5.65 19.90
C GLN A 131 -5.11 -5.60 19.33
N THR A 132 -5.26 -5.01 18.14
CA THR A 132 -6.55 -4.86 17.45
C THR A 132 -6.98 -6.20 16.89
N VAL A 133 -8.18 -6.67 17.24
CA VAL A 133 -8.73 -7.93 16.72
C VAL A 133 -9.45 -7.65 15.41
N ILE A 134 -8.97 -8.26 14.31
CA ILE A 134 -9.53 -8.08 12.96
C ILE A 134 -10.52 -9.18 12.59
N LEU A 135 -10.44 -10.36 13.21
CA LEU A 135 -11.37 -11.46 13.00
C LEU A 135 -11.45 -12.36 14.24
N ILE A 136 -12.67 -12.79 14.59
CA ILE A 136 -12.91 -13.81 15.61
C ILE A 136 -13.57 -15.00 14.92
N HIS A 137 -12.97 -16.18 15.09
CA HIS A 137 -13.52 -17.44 14.61
C HIS A 137 -13.80 -18.36 15.79
N THR A 138 -15.03 -18.85 15.92
CA THR A 138 -15.40 -19.78 17.00
C THR A 138 -15.83 -21.11 16.37
N PRO A 139 -14.86 -21.97 16.00
CA PRO A 139 -15.19 -23.26 15.42
C PRO A 139 -15.92 -24.09 16.48
N VAL A 140 -17.11 -24.54 16.12
CA VAL A 140 -17.90 -25.48 16.92
C VAL A 140 -17.81 -26.84 16.25
N ASP A 141 -17.50 -27.89 17.00
CA ASP A 141 -17.40 -29.28 16.49
C ASP A 141 -18.77 -29.87 16.06
N ALA A 142 -19.83 -29.06 16.06
CA ALA A 142 -21.21 -29.45 15.73
C ALA A 142 -21.72 -28.77 14.45
N ALA A 143 -21.07 -29.00 13.31
CA ALA A 143 -21.67 -29.09 11.97
C ALA A 143 -20.55 -29.29 10.92
N ALA A 144 -20.74 -30.24 10.01
CA ALA A 144 -19.77 -30.69 9.01
C ALA A 144 -19.39 -29.66 7.92
N THR A 145 -19.63 -28.36 8.12
CA THR A 145 -19.41 -27.34 7.09
C THR A 145 -19.04 -26.00 7.72
N ILE A 146 -17.78 -25.60 7.57
CA ILE A 146 -17.32 -24.25 7.90
C ILE A 146 -17.58 -23.36 6.69
N THR A 147 -18.55 -22.45 6.78
CA THR A 147 -18.77 -21.41 5.75
C THR A 147 -17.91 -20.19 6.10
N ARG A 148 -16.92 -19.87 5.24
CA ARG A 148 -16.16 -18.62 5.34
C ARG A 148 -16.78 -17.60 4.39
N ILE A 149 -17.30 -16.50 4.91
CA ILE A 149 -17.73 -15.35 4.11
C ILE A 149 -16.65 -14.28 4.25
N PRO A 150 -15.78 -14.07 3.24
CA PRO A 150 -14.87 -12.94 3.27
C PRO A 150 -15.67 -11.64 3.10
N SER A 151 -15.35 -10.64 3.92
CA SER A 151 -15.77 -9.23 3.73
C SER A 151 -14.91 -8.55 2.68
#